data_AF-A0A7Y8I1A9-F1
#
_entry.id   AF-A0A7Y8I1A9-F1
#
_cell.length_a   1.000
_cell.length_b   1.000
_cell.length_c   1.000
_cell.angle_alpha   90.00
_cell.angle_beta   90.00
_cell.angle_gamma   90.00
#
_symmetry.space_group_name_H-M   'P 1'
#
loop_
_entity.id
_entity.type
_entity.pdbx_description
1 polymer ?
#
loop_
_entity_poly.entity_id
_entity_poly.type
_entity_poly.pdbx_seq_one_letter_code
_entity_poly.pdbx_strand_id
1 'polypeptide(L)'
;MFSETSRRDFFHAAPAAAAAAAVVSSSATAMSPGTPQLKLGVASYSFRQFQRSLAIKYTKDLGAEYISIKEFHLRIKDDPKEWARGRAEFQKSGLTVTGGDTIYMLEDNADQIKFNFDYCKA
;
A
#
# COMPACT_ATOMS: atom_id res chain seq x y z
N MET A 1 -17.99 13.15 54.49
CA MET A 1 -16.77 13.90 54.10
C MET A 1 -16.34 13.33 52.76
N PHE A 2 -16.69 14.00 51.65
CA PHE A 2 -16.34 13.50 50.32
C PHE A 2 -14.90 13.92 50.02
N SER A 3 -14.04 12.95 49.70
CA SER A 3 -12.66 13.23 49.28
C SER A 3 -12.70 13.84 47.88
N GLU A 4 -12.30 15.10 47.73
CA GLU A 4 -12.15 15.73 46.41
C GLU A 4 -10.88 15.20 45.74
N THR A 5 -11.04 14.38 44.71
CA THR A 5 -9.93 13.95 43.85
C THR A 5 -9.39 15.17 43.09
N SER A 6 -8.12 15.52 43.29
CA SER A 6 -7.50 16.67 42.64
C SER A 6 -7.02 16.33 41.23
N ARG A 7 -6.93 17.34 40.36
CA ARG A 7 -6.32 17.22 39.01
C ARG A 7 -4.89 16.66 39.09
N ARG A 8 -4.16 16.91 40.18
CA ARG A 8 -2.82 16.35 40.39
C ARG A 8 -2.87 14.84 40.63
N ASP A 9 -3.86 14.36 41.38
CA ASP A 9 -4.03 12.92 41.65
C ASP A 9 -4.34 12.15 40.37
N PHE A 10 -5.08 12.77 39.44
CA PHE A 10 -5.35 12.23 38.11
C PHE A 10 -4.07 12.05 37.28
N PHE A 11 -3.15 13.04 37.27
CA PHE A 11 -1.88 12.92 36.54
C PHE A 11 -0.91 11.92 37.17
N HIS A 12 -1.00 11.69 38.48
CA HIS A 12 -0.21 10.64 39.15
C HIS A 12 -0.73 9.23 38.88
N ALA A 13 -2.03 9.06 38.60
CA ALA A 13 -2.63 7.77 38.24
C ALA A 13 -2.53 7.42 36.74
N ALA A 14 -2.33 8.41 35.87
CA ALA A 14 -2.26 8.23 34.41
C ALA A 14 -1.16 7.25 33.92
N PRO A 15 0.06 7.21 34.50
CA PRO A 15 1.12 6.29 34.02
C PRO A 15 0.78 4.81 34.28
N ALA A 16 0.08 4.50 35.37
CA ALA A 16 -0.29 3.14 35.72
C ALA A 16 -1.38 2.58 34.77
N ALA A 17 -2.29 3.43 34.29
CA ALA A 17 -3.28 3.05 33.29
C ALA A 17 -2.65 2.87 31.88
N ALA A 18 -1.63 3.66 31.53
CA ALA A 18 -0.93 3.54 30.26
C ALA A 18 -0.09 2.25 30.16
N ALA A 19 0.50 1.79 31.28
CA ALA A 19 1.25 0.53 31.33
C ALA A 19 0.35 -0.71 31.16
N ALA A 20 -0.91 -0.66 31.63
CA ALA A 20 -1.88 -1.74 31.44
C ALA A 20 -2.43 -1.82 30.02
N ALA A 21 -2.41 -0.71 29.26
CA ALA A 21 -2.81 -0.70 27.85
C ALA A 21 -1.68 -1.17 26.91
N ALA A 22 -0.41 -1.07 27.33
CA ALA A 22 0.74 -1.47 26.53
C ALA A 22 0.96 -2.99 26.44
N VAL A 23 0.29 -3.79 27.28
CA VAL A 23 0.37 -5.26 27.24
C VAL A 23 -0.62 -5.92 26.28
N VAL A 24 -1.46 -5.14 25.59
CA VAL A 24 -2.16 -5.63 24.38
C VAL A 24 -1.19 -5.55 23.20
N SER A 25 -0.01 -6.17 23.35
CA SER A 25 0.78 -6.60 22.21
C SER A 25 -0.13 -7.48 21.38
N SER A 26 -0.39 -7.06 20.15
CA SER A 26 -1.15 -7.82 19.18
C SER A 26 -0.58 -9.22 19.10
N SER A 27 -1.26 -10.17 19.73
CA SER A 27 -1.08 -11.59 19.45
C SER A 27 -1.57 -11.78 18.03
N ALA A 28 -0.67 -11.58 17.06
CA ALA A 28 -0.84 -12.12 15.73
C ALA A 28 -0.98 -13.64 15.95
N THR A 29 -2.23 -14.11 15.93
CA THR A 29 -2.53 -15.53 15.95
C THR A 29 -1.76 -16.14 14.80
N ALA A 30 -0.79 -17.00 15.12
CA ALA A 30 -0.06 -17.75 14.12
C ALA A 30 -1.08 -18.47 13.25
N MET A 31 -1.19 -18.05 11.99
CA MET A 31 -2.09 -18.68 11.04
C MET A 31 -1.77 -20.17 10.95
N SER A 32 -2.80 -21.02 10.95
CA SER A 32 -2.62 -22.45 10.78
C SER A 32 -1.78 -22.73 9.52
N PRO A 33 -0.77 -23.60 9.59
CA PRO A 33 -0.01 -24.01 8.42
C PRO A 33 -0.98 -24.54 7.35
N GLY A 34 -1.05 -23.87 6.19
CA GLY A 34 -1.90 -24.28 5.07
C GLY A 34 -3.05 -23.34 4.71
N THR A 35 -3.33 -22.28 5.47
CA THR A 35 -4.28 -21.25 5.01
C THR A 35 -3.62 -20.37 3.94
N PRO A 36 -4.22 -20.19 2.75
CA PRO A 36 -3.70 -19.26 1.75
C PRO A 36 -3.57 -17.87 2.37
N GLN A 37 -2.34 -17.35 2.44
CA GLN A 37 -2.11 -16.00 2.93
C GLN A 37 -2.59 -15.00 1.89
N LEU A 38 -3.59 -14.20 2.27
CA LEU A 38 -4.01 -13.04 1.48
C LEU A 38 -2.84 -12.05 1.42
N LYS A 39 -2.44 -11.70 0.21
CA LYS A 39 -1.38 -10.72 -0.04
C LYS A 39 -2.01 -9.32 -0.08
N LEU A 40 -1.64 -8.47 0.88
CA LEU A 40 -2.13 -7.11 0.94
C LEU A 40 -1.37 -6.22 -0.03
N GLY A 41 -2.10 -5.58 -0.95
CA GLY A 41 -1.54 -4.63 -1.91
C GLY A 41 -2.41 -3.40 -2.11
N VAL A 42 -1.82 -2.39 -2.74
CA VAL A 42 -2.49 -1.12 -3.06
C VAL A 42 -2.73 -1.00 -4.56
N ALA A 43 -3.96 -0.69 -4.96
CA ALA A 43 -4.23 -0.15 -6.29
C ALA A 43 -3.86 1.34 -6.31
N SER A 44 -2.83 1.70 -7.07
CA SER A 44 -2.25 3.06 -7.00
C SER A 44 -3.21 4.17 -7.42
N TYR A 45 -4.35 3.89 -8.08
CA TYR A 45 -5.37 4.90 -8.36
C TYR A 45 -5.94 5.58 -7.09
N SER A 46 -5.87 4.90 -5.94
CA SER A 46 -6.15 5.48 -4.63
C SER A 46 -5.31 6.73 -4.35
N PHE A 47 -4.13 6.82 -4.97
CA PHE A 47 -3.19 7.93 -4.86
C PHE A 47 -3.11 8.81 -6.12
N ARG A 48 -4.08 8.76 -7.04
CA ARG A 48 -4.02 9.46 -8.35
C ARG A 48 -3.72 10.97 -8.31
N GLN A 49 -3.92 11.63 -7.16
CA GLN A 49 -3.66 13.05 -6.95
C GLN A 49 -2.21 13.33 -6.50
N PHE A 50 -1.42 12.26 -6.30
CA PHE A 50 -0.04 12.31 -5.84
C PHE A 50 0.90 11.80 -6.93
N GLN A 51 2.16 12.23 -6.86
CA GLN A 51 3.19 11.74 -7.77
C GLN A 51 3.64 10.32 -7.38
N ARG A 52 4.27 9.61 -8.32
CA ARG A 52 4.77 8.23 -8.14
C ARG A 52 5.57 8.03 -6.85
N SER A 53 6.46 8.94 -6.52
CA SER A 53 7.29 8.86 -5.31
C SER A 53 6.47 8.85 -4.02
N LEU A 54 5.39 9.65 -3.97
CA LEU A 54 4.46 9.66 -2.84
C LEU A 54 3.57 8.42 -2.83
N ALA A 55 3.12 7.93 -3.99
CA ALA A 55 2.39 6.66 -4.06
C ALA A 55 3.23 5.50 -3.50
N ILE A 56 4.51 5.41 -3.87
CA ILE A 56 5.46 4.45 -3.30
C ILE A 56 5.58 4.62 -1.78
N LYS A 57 5.80 5.86 -1.31
CA LYS A 57 5.93 6.15 0.12
C LYS A 57 4.68 5.72 0.89
N TYR A 58 3.49 6.13 0.45
CA TYR A 58 2.24 5.83 1.14
C TYR A 58 1.89 4.35 1.13
N THR A 59 2.19 3.62 0.05
CA THR A 59 2.05 2.16 0.04
C THR A 59 2.90 1.51 1.15
N LYS A 60 4.14 1.98 1.33
CA LYS A 60 5.02 1.49 2.39
C LYS A 60 4.57 1.93 3.79
N ASP A 61 4.11 3.16 3.95
CA ASP A 61 3.60 3.67 5.22
C ASP A 61 2.36 2.87 5.69
N LEU A 62 1.59 2.31 4.76
CA LEU A 62 0.47 1.40 5.03
C LEU A 62 0.90 -0.04 5.36
N GLY A 63 2.19 -0.37 5.27
CA GLY A 63 2.69 -1.73 5.47
C GLY A 63 2.33 -2.71 4.36
N ALA A 64 1.93 -2.23 3.17
CA ALA A 64 1.63 -3.08 2.03
C ALA A 64 2.89 -3.40 1.21
N GLU A 65 3.03 -4.66 0.81
CA GLU A 65 4.19 -5.14 0.04
C GLU A 65 3.93 -5.15 -1.46
N TYR A 66 2.66 -5.13 -1.87
CA TYR A 66 2.23 -5.30 -3.26
C TYR A 66 1.60 -4.02 -3.80
N ILE A 67 1.76 -3.76 -5.10
CA ILE A 67 1.15 -2.59 -5.75
C ILE A 67 0.72 -2.89 -7.19
N SER A 68 -0.47 -2.42 -7.57
CA SER A 68 -0.91 -2.35 -8.96
C SER A 68 -0.90 -0.93 -9.49
N ILE A 69 -0.32 -0.73 -10.66
CA ILE A 69 0.10 0.59 -11.17
C ILE A 69 -0.94 1.15 -12.15
N LYS A 70 -1.43 2.36 -11.90
CA LYS A 70 -2.31 3.13 -12.79
C LYS A 70 -1.52 4.12 -13.61
N GLU A 71 -2.07 4.52 -14.75
CA GLU A 71 -1.45 5.43 -15.73
C GLU A 71 -0.95 6.76 -15.15
N PHE A 72 -1.55 7.27 -14.07
CA PHE A 72 -1.08 8.47 -13.36
C PHE A 72 0.32 8.31 -12.76
N HIS A 73 0.69 7.08 -12.43
CA HIS A 73 1.98 6.75 -11.83
C HIS A 73 2.92 6.08 -12.83
N LEU A 74 2.43 5.52 -13.94
CA LEU A 74 3.27 5.04 -15.05
C LEU A 74 2.45 5.09 -16.32
N ARG A 75 2.72 6.03 -17.24
CA ARG A 75 1.81 6.26 -18.35
C ARG A 75 1.95 5.16 -19.37
N ILE A 76 0.81 4.64 -19.81
CA ILE A 76 0.78 3.60 -20.84
C ILE A 76 1.32 4.07 -22.20
N LYS A 77 1.33 5.39 -22.45
CA LYS A 77 1.82 5.99 -23.70
C LYS A 77 3.31 6.35 -23.67
N ASP A 78 4.00 6.12 -22.56
CA ASP A 78 5.46 6.26 -22.51
C ASP A 78 6.14 5.16 -23.36
N ASP A 79 7.45 5.24 -23.59
CA ASP A 79 8.18 4.22 -24.34
C ASP A 79 8.61 3.03 -23.45
N PRO A 80 8.97 1.87 -24.03
CA PRO A 80 9.34 0.68 -23.25
C PRO A 80 10.49 0.86 -22.26
N LYS A 81 11.44 1.77 -22.52
CA LYS A 81 12.53 2.04 -21.57
C LYS A 81 12.00 2.78 -20.35
N GLU A 82 11.06 3.69 -20.55
CA GLU A 82 10.41 4.42 -19.47
C GLU A 82 9.49 3.53 -18.64
N TRP A 83 8.82 2.54 -19.24
CA TRP A 83 8.07 1.51 -18.51
C TRP A 83 9.00 0.70 -17.60
N ALA A 84 10.09 0.18 -18.14
CA ALA A 84 11.08 -0.59 -17.37
C ALA A 84 11.70 0.24 -16.25
N ARG A 85 12.03 1.51 -16.52
CA ARG A 85 12.54 2.44 -15.50
C ARG A 85 11.52 2.68 -14.40
N GLY A 86 10.27 2.97 -14.78
CA GLY A 86 9.17 3.19 -13.84
C GLY A 86 8.91 1.98 -12.96
N ARG A 87 8.81 0.76 -13.54
CA ARG A 87 8.69 -0.48 -12.77
C ARG A 87 9.86 -0.67 -11.81
N ALA A 88 11.09 -0.41 -12.27
CA ALA A 88 12.28 -0.55 -11.45
C ALA A 88 12.28 0.41 -10.24
N GLU A 89 11.70 1.62 -10.36
CA GLU A 89 11.56 2.53 -9.21
C GLU A 89 10.68 1.94 -8.10
N PHE A 90 9.55 1.30 -8.44
CA PHE A 90 8.72 0.59 -7.47
C PHE A 90 9.48 -0.59 -6.84
N GLN A 91 10.13 -1.42 -7.66
CA GLN A 91 10.85 -2.60 -7.18
C GLN A 91 12.04 -2.24 -6.28
N LYS A 92 12.84 -1.23 -6.65
CA LYS A 92 13.95 -0.72 -5.82
C LYS A 92 13.50 -0.18 -4.47
N SER A 93 12.23 0.21 -4.34
CA SER A 93 11.66 0.67 -3.07
C SER A 93 11.22 -0.46 -2.13
N GLY A 94 11.29 -1.71 -2.60
CA GLY A 94 10.87 -2.92 -1.89
C GLY A 94 9.45 -3.40 -2.24
N LEU A 95 8.77 -2.78 -3.20
CA LEU A 95 7.40 -3.15 -3.58
C LEU A 95 7.38 -4.20 -4.70
N THR A 96 6.47 -5.15 -4.59
CA THR A 96 6.17 -6.11 -5.66
C THR A 96 5.08 -5.57 -6.56
N VAL A 97 5.41 -5.30 -7.82
CA VAL A 97 4.44 -4.88 -8.84
C VAL A 97 3.62 -6.08 -9.29
N THR A 98 2.29 -6.02 -9.13
CA THR A 98 1.38 -7.11 -9.49
C THR A 98 0.72 -6.93 -10.84
N GLY A 99 0.66 -5.71 -11.38
CA GLY A 99 0.01 -5.43 -12.65
C GLY A 99 -0.10 -3.95 -12.98
N GLY A 100 -0.75 -3.67 -14.12
CA GLY A 100 -1.14 -2.34 -14.55
C GLY A 100 -2.66 -2.25 -14.70
N ASP A 101 -3.31 -1.33 -13.97
CA ASP A 101 -4.76 -1.26 -13.85
C ASP A 101 -5.26 0.19 -13.88
N THR A 102 -6.53 0.49 -14.18
CA THR A 102 -7.40 -0.26 -15.10
C THR A 102 -7.11 0.26 -16.49
N ILE A 103 -6.86 -0.64 -17.43
CA ILE A 103 -6.69 -0.31 -18.84
C ILE A 103 -8.01 -0.61 -19.54
N TYR A 104 -8.66 0.43 -20.06
CA TYR A 104 -9.90 0.25 -20.80
C TYR A 104 -9.60 -0.26 -22.21
N MET A 105 -10.28 -1.34 -22.61
CA MET A 105 -10.23 -1.91 -23.96
C MET A 105 -11.63 -1.79 -24.55
N LEU A 106 -11.95 -0.57 -25.02
CA LEU A 106 -13.32 -0.23 -25.45
C LEU A 106 -13.61 -0.68 -26.89
N GLU A 107 -12.56 -0.91 -27.67
CA GLU A 107 -12.63 -1.32 -29.06
C GLU A 107 -12.08 -2.74 -29.22
N ASP A 108 -12.65 -3.51 -30.14
CA ASP A 108 -12.11 -4.81 -30.55
C ASP A 108 -10.94 -4.61 -31.52
N ASN A 109 -9.82 -4.16 -30.98
CA ASN A 109 -8.60 -3.88 -31.72
C ASN A 109 -7.43 -4.73 -31.19
N ALA A 110 -7.04 -5.74 -31.97
CA ALA A 110 -5.99 -6.69 -31.59
C ALA A 110 -4.62 -6.01 -31.34
N ASP A 111 -4.26 -4.98 -32.10
CA ASP A 111 -2.99 -4.27 -31.92
C ASP A 111 -2.98 -3.47 -30.62
N GLN A 112 -4.09 -2.82 -30.28
CA GLN A 112 -4.24 -2.11 -29.00
C GLN A 112 -4.20 -3.09 -27.82
N ILE A 113 -4.89 -4.23 -27.92
CA ILE A 113 -4.85 -5.29 -26.90
C ILE A 113 -3.41 -5.76 -26.72
N LYS A 114 -2.70 -6.10 -27.81
CA LYS A 114 -1.30 -6.52 -27.75
C LYS A 114 -0.41 -5.46 -27.11
N PHE A 115 -0.59 -4.19 -27.46
CA PHE A 115 0.14 -3.08 -26.87
C PHE A 115 -0.06 -3.00 -25.34
N ASN A 116 -1.30 -3.18 -24.86
CA ASN A 116 -1.60 -3.21 -23.43
C ASN A 116 -0.91 -4.38 -22.71
N PHE A 117 -0.83 -5.56 -23.36
CA PHE A 117 -0.07 -6.69 -22.85
C PHE A 117 1.43 -6.43 -22.81
N ASP A 118 2.00 -5.81 -23.85
CA ASP A 118 3.41 -5.45 -23.89
C ASP A 118 3.75 -4.44 -22.78
N TYR A 119 2.89 -3.45 -22.54
CA TYR A 119 2.99 -2.54 -21.40
C TYR A 119 3.00 -3.28 -20.05
N CYS A 120 2.06 -4.19 -19.81
CA CYS A 120 1.99 -4.93 -18.55
C CYS A 120 3.17 -5.90 -18.36
N LYS A 121 3.80 -6.35 -19.45
CA LYS A 121 4.97 -7.24 -19.44
C LYS A 121 6.28 -6.52 -19.11
N ALA A 122 6.43 -5.28 -19.59
CA ALA A 122 7.60 -4.43 -19.35
C ALA A 122 7.73 -4.05 -17.87
#